data_AF-A0A524M296-F1
#
_entry.id   AF-A0A524M296-F1
#
_cell.length_a   1.000
_cell.length_b   1.000
_cell.length_c   1.000
_cell.angle_alpha   90.00
_cell.angle_beta   90.00
_cell.angle_gamma   90.00
#
_symmetry.space_group_name_H-M   'P 1'
#
loop_
_entity.id
_entity.type
_entity.pdbx_description
1 polymer ?
#
loop_
_entity_poly.entity_id
_entity_poly.type
_entity_poly.pdbx_seq_one_letter_code
_entity_poly.pdbx_strand_id
1 'polypeptide(L)'
;MGTFSKIFGLGDKELQKQSDELLLKLGKILQSASAKLHVSADDWNGGKIKNLKDLQKEIITLERDADRIKDELFEKIFSKRAYLPQQTQDRHRLVIHMDSVIDAAEDAVRVMHIGRKYNPPKEIHEIAMKCWICTDLLQDAIKYLFLDFEKSVEYTYQIDKVREEARDLQFDLLERLFNEPEFTPKEVILFRAIS
;
A
#
# COMPACT_ATOMS: atom_id res chain seq x y z
N MET A 1 4.48 -11.41 38.66
CA MET A 1 5.37 -10.32 38.21
C MET A 1 4.57 -9.23 37.48
N GLY A 2 3.59 -8.59 38.13
CA GLY A 2 2.54 -7.82 37.41
C GLY A 2 2.53 -6.29 37.60
N THR A 3 3.31 -5.75 38.55
CA THR A 3 3.16 -4.34 38.97
C THR A 3 4.38 -3.48 38.67
N PHE A 4 5.59 -4.06 38.69
CA PHE A 4 6.83 -3.29 38.48
C PHE A 4 7.16 -3.01 37.01
N SER A 5 6.76 -3.84 36.04
CA SER A 5 7.00 -3.51 34.61
C SER A 5 6.12 -2.37 34.10
N LYS A 6 4.96 -2.14 34.74
CA LYS A 6 4.09 -0.97 34.49
C LYS A 6 4.71 0.33 34.98
N ILE A 7 5.56 0.27 36.01
CA ILE A 7 6.21 1.43 36.63
C ILE A 7 7.49 1.83 35.86
N PHE A 8 8.16 0.87 35.20
CA PHE A 8 9.40 1.10 34.45
C PHE A 8 9.25 1.27 32.93
N GLY A 9 8.04 1.55 32.42
CA GLY A 9 7.86 2.05 31.05
C GLY A 9 8.09 1.06 29.91
N LEU A 10 8.08 -0.26 30.19
CA LEU A 10 8.29 -1.28 29.15
C LEU A 10 7.00 -1.65 28.37
N GLY A 11 5.87 -1.03 28.69
CA GLY A 11 4.58 -1.29 28.05
C GLY A 11 3.92 -2.62 28.44
N ASP A 12 2.78 -2.91 27.83
CA ASP A 12 2.01 -4.15 28.05
C ASP A 12 2.40 -5.20 27.00
N LYS A 13 3.09 -6.26 27.43
CA LYS A 13 3.64 -7.28 26.53
C LYS A 13 2.57 -8.05 25.75
N GLU A 14 1.39 -8.26 26.32
CA GLU A 14 0.30 -8.94 25.61
C GLU A 14 -0.26 -8.05 24.51
N LEU A 15 -0.44 -6.76 24.79
CA LEU A 15 -0.87 -5.78 23.78
C LEU A 15 0.19 -5.58 22.70
N GLN A 16 1.49 -5.61 23.05
CA GLN A 16 2.58 -5.56 22.08
C GLN A 16 2.55 -6.75 21.13
N LYS A 17 2.39 -7.97 21.66
CA LYS A 17 2.28 -9.17 20.83
C LYS A 17 1.06 -9.09 19.89
N GLN A 18 -0.09 -8.67 20.39
CA GLN A 18 -1.30 -8.46 19.57
C GLN A 18 -1.06 -7.40 18.48
N SER A 19 -0.37 -6.32 18.81
CA SER A 19 0.02 -5.28 17.85
C SER A 19 0.88 -5.85 16.73
N ASP A 20 1.87 -6.69 17.03
CA ASP A 20 2.77 -7.26 16.05
C ASP A 20 2.03 -8.21 15.10
N GLU A 21 1.12 -9.03 15.63
CA GLU A 21 0.25 -9.91 14.83
C GLU A 21 -0.66 -9.11 13.88
N LEU A 22 -1.26 -8.02 14.36
CA LEU A 22 -2.10 -7.12 13.56
C LEU A 22 -1.29 -6.36 12.50
N LEU A 23 -0.10 -5.86 12.82
CA LEU A 23 0.79 -5.20 11.87
C LEU A 23 1.25 -6.15 10.76
N LEU A 24 1.59 -7.40 11.10
CA LEU A 24 1.91 -8.43 10.10
C LEU A 24 0.71 -8.75 9.21
N LYS A 25 -0.51 -8.79 9.78
CA LYS A 25 -1.73 -9.01 9.01
C LYS A 25 -2.01 -7.83 8.07
N LEU A 26 -1.86 -6.59 8.53
CA LEU A 26 -1.98 -5.39 7.71
C LEU A 26 -0.94 -5.39 6.59
N GLY A 27 0.30 -5.77 6.87
CA GLY A 27 1.37 -5.91 5.86
C GLY A 27 1.06 -6.95 4.78
N LYS A 28 0.37 -8.05 5.11
CA LYS A 28 -0.10 -9.02 4.12
C LYS A 28 -1.25 -8.47 3.27
N ILE A 29 -2.15 -7.69 3.86
CA ILE A 29 -3.24 -7.04 3.12
C ILE A 29 -2.67 -6.02 2.13
N LEU A 30 -1.72 -5.20 2.58
CA LEU A 30 -0.96 -4.27 1.75
C LEU A 30 -0.37 -4.96 0.51
N GLN A 31 0.41 -6.03 0.71
CA GLN A 31 0.99 -6.81 -0.39
C GLN A 31 -0.10 -7.37 -1.32
N SER A 32 -1.21 -7.86 -0.76
CA SER A 32 -2.34 -8.41 -1.53
C SER A 32 -3.05 -7.33 -2.36
N ALA A 33 -3.23 -6.12 -1.82
CA ALA A 33 -3.84 -5.00 -2.50
C ALA A 33 -2.99 -4.56 -3.70
N SER A 34 -1.67 -4.40 -3.50
CA SER A 34 -0.75 -4.04 -4.57
C SER A 34 -0.58 -5.13 -5.62
N ALA A 35 -0.62 -6.41 -5.24
CA ALA A 35 -0.66 -7.51 -6.19
C ALA A 35 -1.94 -7.46 -7.06
N LYS A 36 -3.10 -7.16 -6.46
CA LYS A 36 -4.36 -6.99 -7.21
C LYS A 36 -4.34 -5.77 -8.12
N LEU A 37 -3.71 -4.67 -7.70
CA LEU A 37 -3.47 -3.51 -8.55
C LEU A 37 -2.65 -3.90 -9.78
N HIS A 38 -1.53 -4.59 -9.58
CA HIS A 38 -0.68 -5.05 -10.67
C HIS A 38 -1.42 -6.00 -11.63
N VAL A 39 -2.15 -6.98 -11.11
CA VAL A 39 -2.97 -7.90 -11.93
C VAL A 39 -4.07 -7.15 -12.69
N SER A 40 -4.71 -6.16 -12.06
CA SER A 40 -5.72 -5.33 -12.72
C SER A 40 -5.12 -4.52 -13.87
N ALA A 41 -3.92 -3.97 -13.68
CA ALA A 41 -3.21 -3.25 -14.72
C ALA A 41 -2.79 -4.17 -15.88
N ASP A 42 -2.29 -5.38 -15.60
CA ASP A 42 -2.00 -6.40 -16.63
C ASP A 42 -3.26 -6.79 -17.41
N ASP A 43 -4.35 -7.09 -16.71
CA ASP A 43 -5.62 -7.47 -17.35
C ASP A 43 -6.19 -6.33 -18.18
N TRP A 44 -6.07 -5.07 -17.74
CA TRP A 44 -6.52 -3.92 -18.51
C TRP A 44 -5.67 -3.70 -19.76
N ASN A 45 -4.33 -3.74 -19.62
CA ASN A 45 -3.39 -3.63 -20.74
C ASN A 45 -3.56 -4.76 -21.77
N GLY A 46 -3.85 -5.98 -21.31
CA GLY A 46 -4.12 -7.14 -22.16
C GLY A 46 -5.55 -7.25 -22.70
N GLY A 47 -6.44 -6.29 -22.39
CA GLY A 47 -7.84 -6.31 -22.84
C GLY A 47 -8.73 -7.38 -22.17
N LYS A 48 -8.29 -7.98 -21.07
CA LYS A 48 -9.00 -9.02 -20.29
C LYS A 48 -10.05 -8.41 -19.34
N ILE A 49 -10.94 -7.58 -19.87
CA ILE A 49 -11.83 -6.69 -19.10
C ILE A 49 -12.82 -7.40 -18.17
N LYS A 50 -13.18 -8.67 -18.44
CA LYS A 50 -14.16 -9.42 -17.63
C LYS A 50 -13.72 -9.59 -16.17
N ASN A 51 -12.40 -9.67 -15.93
CA ASN A 51 -11.85 -9.92 -14.60
C ASN A 51 -11.80 -8.67 -13.72
N LEU A 52 -11.75 -7.47 -14.32
CA LEU A 52 -11.59 -6.20 -13.58
C LEU A 52 -12.71 -5.96 -12.55
N LYS A 53 -13.93 -6.42 -12.83
CA LYS A 53 -15.06 -6.25 -11.89
C LYS A 53 -14.89 -7.10 -10.63
N ASP A 54 -14.34 -8.30 -10.76
CA ASP A 54 -14.16 -9.19 -9.62
C ASP A 54 -12.91 -8.77 -8.82
N LEU A 55 -11.82 -8.40 -9.51
CA LEU A 55 -10.66 -7.75 -8.88
C LEU A 55 -11.04 -6.50 -8.08
N GLN A 56 -11.93 -5.66 -8.64
CA GLN A 56 -12.47 -4.50 -7.94
C GLN A 56 -13.21 -4.89 -6.64
N LYS A 57 -14.07 -5.91 -6.65
CA LYS A 57 -14.75 -6.34 -5.41
C LYS A 57 -13.78 -6.90 -4.38
N GLU A 58 -12.76 -7.62 -4.85
CA GLU A 58 -11.76 -8.23 -3.98
C GLU A 58 -10.90 -7.15 -3.30
N ILE A 59 -10.46 -6.12 -4.02
CA ILE A 59 -9.67 -5.04 -3.42
C ILE A 59 -10.49 -4.18 -2.45
N ILE A 60 -11.78 -3.93 -2.73
CA ILE A 60 -12.71 -3.30 -1.77
C ILE A 60 -12.85 -4.13 -0.49
N THR A 61 -12.82 -5.45 -0.62
CA THR A 61 -12.89 -6.33 0.57
C THR A 61 -11.60 -6.25 1.38
N LEU A 62 -10.44 -6.16 0.72
CA LEU A 62 -9.15 -6.00 1.37
C LEU A 62 -9.03 -4.66 2.10
N GLU A 63 -9.46 -3.56 1.49
CA GLU A 63 -9.46 -2.24 2.14
C GLU A 63 -10.33 -2.27 3.41
N ARG A 64 -11.54 -2.80 3.34
CA ARG A 64 -12.41 -2.97 4.54
C ARG A 64 -11.83 -3.87 5.61
N ASP A 65 -11.00 -4.85 5.25
CA ASP A 65 -10.28 -5.68 6.21
C ASP A 65 -9.12 -4.89 6.85
N ALA A 66 -8.41 -4.06 6.08
CA ALA A 66 -7.35 -3.18 6.57
C ALA A 66 -7.89 -2.12 7.53
N ASP A 67 -8.99 -1.46 7.16
CA ASP A 67 -9.70 -0.48 7.98
C ASP A 67 -10.03 -1.03 9.37
N ARG A 68 -10.60 -2.24 9.42
CA ARG A 68 -10.93 -2.91 10.68
C ARG A 68 -9.69 -3.19 11.54
N ILE A 69 -8.56 -3.54 10.92
CA ILE A 69 -7.30 -3.76 11.64
C ILE A 69 -6.72 -2.44 12.15
N LYS A 70 -6.79 -1.37 11.35
CA LYS A 70 -6.39 -0.01 11.73
C LYS A 70 -7.17 0.44 12.96
N ASP A 71 -8.50 0.33 12.93
CA ASP A 71 -9.37 0.67 14.06
C ASP A 71 -9.03 -0.14 15.30
N GLU A 72 -8.81 -1.45 15.15
CA GLU A 72 -8.42 -2.32 16.25
C GLU A 72 -7.07 -1.93 16.88
N LEU A 73 -6.07 -1.61 16.06
CA LEU A 73 -4.78 -1.10 16.51
C LEU A 73 -4.94 0.22 17.29
N PHE A 74 -5.76 1.15 16.78
CA PHE A 74 -5.92 2.46 17.40
C PHE A 74 -6.70 2.39 18.71
N GLU A 75 -7.85 1.72 18.68
CA GLU A 75 -8.79 1.70 19.82
C GLU A 75 -8.37 0.72 20.91
N LYS A 76 -7.81 -0.44 20.57
CA LYS A 76 -7.55 -1.49 21.56
C LYS A 76 -6.10 -1.58 22.01
N ILE A 77 -5.15 -1.14 21.18
CA ILE A 77 -3.71 -1.27 21.47
C ILE A 77 -3.12 0.09 21.84
N PHE A 78 -3.12 1.04 20.90
CA PHE A 78 -2.41 2.31 21.04
C PHE A 78 -3.03 3.22 22.12
N SER A 79 -4.36 3.23 22.26
CA SER A 79 -5.06 3.96 23.32
C SER A 79 -4.74 3.44 24.74
N LYS A 80 -4.33 2.17 24.88
CA LYS A 80 -4.14 1.49 26.18
C LYS A 80 -2.70 1.53 26.70
N ARG A 81 -1.85 2.41 26.16
CA ARG A 81 -0.43 2.55 26.54
C ARG A 81 0.35 1.24 26.39
N ALA A 82 0.07 0.48 25.33
CA ALA A 82 0.84 -0.71 24.98
C ALA A 82 2.34 -0.41 24.80
N TYR A 83 2.67 0.81 24.38
CA TYR A 83 4.02 1.31 24.18
C TYR A 83 4.25 2.65 24.89
N LEU A 84 5.51 3.11 24.89
CA LEU A 84 5.85 4.49 25.23
C LEU A 84 5.21 5.47 24.23
N PRO A 85 4.87 6.70 24.65
CA PRO A 85 4.16 7.66 23.79
C PRO A 85 4.80 7.87 22.42
N GLN A 86 6.13 7.99 22.34
CA GLN A 86 6.84 8.17 21.06
C GLN A 86 6.70 6.93 20.16
N GLN A 87 6.87 5.74 20.73
CA GLN A 87 6.72 4.47 20.01
C GLN A 87 5.30 4.24 19.50
N THR A 88 4.29 4.66 20.28
CA THR A 88 2.89 4.66 19.86
C THR A 88 2.68 5.60 18.68
N GLN A 89 3.23 6.81 18.73
CA GLN A 89 3.11 7.79 17.65
C GLN A 89 3.74 7.30 16.35
N ASP A 90 4.93 6.68 16.41
CA ASP A 90 5.60 6.15 15.22
C ASP A 90 4.84 4.97 14.59
N ARG A 91 4.30 4.06 15.42
CA ARG A 91 3.45 2.96 14.93
C ARG A 91 2.14 3.45 14.35
N HIS A 92 1.52 4.45 14.96
CA HIS A 92 0.32 5.07 14.43
C HIS A 92 0.57 5.66 13.04
N ARG A 93 1.69 6.36 12.84
CA ARG A 93 2.09 6.86 11.52
C ARG A 93 2.34 5.74 10.51
N LEU A 94 3.05 4.68 10.92
CA LEU A 94 3.27 3.52 10.06
C LEU A 94 1.94 2.91 9.58
N VAL A 95 0.98 2.70 10.48
CA VAL A 95 -0.34 2.16 10.14
C VAL A 95 -1.07 3.07 9.16
N ILE A 96 -1.10 4.39 9.39
CA ILE A 96 -1.71 5.35 8.46
C ILE A 96 -1.05 5.27 7.07
N HIS A 97 0.27 5.17 7.00
CA HIS A 97 0.95 5.12 5.72
C HIS A 97 0.68 3.80 4.98
N MET A 98 0.64 2.66 5.68
CA MET A 98 0.27 1.38 5.07
C MET A 98 -1.17 1.41 4.53
N ASP A 99 -2.10 1.93 5.33
CA ASP A 99 -3.50 2.14 4.96
C ASP A 99 -3.64 3.01 3.71
N SER A 100 -2.94 4.15 3.65
CA SER A 100 -2.99 5.05 2.48
C SER A 100 -2.52 4.39 1.17
N VAL A 101 -1.63 3.41 1.23
CA VAL A 101 -1.19 2.66 0.03
C VAL A 101 -2.27 1.65 -0.39
N ILE A 102 -2.98 1.05 0.57
CA ILE A 102 -4.11 0.15 0.31
C ILE A 102 -5.24 0.92 -0.35
N ASP A 103 -5.59 2.09 0.19
CA ASP A 103 -6.62 2.99 -0.36
C ASP A 103 -6.26 3.42 -1.79
N ALA A 104 -5.02 3.86 -2.01
CA ALA A 104 -4.55 4.25 -3.33
C ALA A 104 -4.63 3.09 -4.34
N ALA A 105 -4.33 1.86 -3.92
CA ALA A 105 -4.46 0.68 -4.77
C ALA A 105 -5.94 0.38 -5.10
N GLU A 106 -6.84 0.49 -4.12
CA GLU A 106 -8.28 0.36 -4.32
C GLU A 106 -8.81 1.40 -5.32
N ASP A 107 -8.48 2.67 -5.11
CA ASP A 107 -8.88 3.78 -5.98
C ASP A 107 -8.39 3.56 -7.40
N ALA A 108 -7.11 3.23 -7.58
CA ALA A 108 -6.56 2.93 -8.90
C ALA A 108 -7.35 1.82 -9.61
N VAL A 109 -7.62 0.68 -8.94
CA VAL A 109 -8.41 -0.41 -9.54
C VAL A 109 -9.85 0.01 -9.86
N ARG A 110 -10.48 0.84 -9.01
CA ARG A 110 -11.81 1.38 -9.29
C ARG A 110 -11.81 2.27 -10.54
N VAL A 111 -10.79 3.12 -10.69
CA VAL A 111 -10.65 3.99 -11.85
C VAL A 111 -10.32 3.18 -13.11
N MET A 112 -9.49 2.13 -13.03
CA MET A 112 -9.28 1.17 -14.14
C MET A 112 -10.60 0.52 -14.56
N HIS A 113 -11.44 0.11 -13.61
CA HIS A 113 -12.76 -0.44 -13.92
C HIS A 113 -13.67 0.58 -14.63
N ILE A 114 -13.66 1.86 -14.22
CA ILE A 114 -14.38 2.93 -14.91
C ILE A 114 -13.84 3.11 -16.34
N GLY A 115 -12.52 3.13 -16.46
CA GLY A 115 -11.74 3.31 -17.69
C GLY A 115 -11.69 2.10 -18.63
N ARG A 116 -12.28 0.96 -18.25
CA ARG A 116 -12.14 -0.35 -18.93
C ARG A 116 -12.44 -0.42 -20.43
N LYS A 117 -13.01 0.62 -21.03
CA LYS A 117 -13.28 0.72 -22.47
C LYS A 117 -12.16 1.40 -23.25
N TYR A 118 -11.25 2.08 -22.56
CA TYR A 118 -10.09 2.73 -23.14
C TYR A 118 -8.89 1.79 -23.07
N ASN A 119 -7.95 1.98 -23.99
CA ASN A 119 -6.68 1.26 -23.99
C ASN A 119 -5.69 2.04 -23.14
N PRO A 120 -5.20 1.48 -22.02
CA PRO A 120 -4.25 2.19 -21.17
C PRO A 120 -2.88 2.30 -21.87
N PRO A 121 -2.15 3.40 -21.65
CA PRO A 121 -0.72 3.47 -21.94
C PRO A 121 0.03 2.37 -21.17
N LYS A 122 1.10 1.83 -21.77
CA LYS A 122 1.87 0.72 -21.18
C LYS A 122 2.49 1.09 -19.84
N GLU A 123 2.84 2.36 -19.68
CA GLU A 123 3.40 2.94 -18.48
C GLU A 123 2.51 2.71 -17.26
N ILE A 124 1.18 2.69 -17.40
CA ILE A 124 0.28 2.39 -16.27
C ILE A 124 0.54 0.99 -15.71
N HIS A 125 0.74 0.00 -16.58
CA HIS A 125 1.09 -1.36 -16.16
C HIS A 125 2.49 -1.41 -15.53
N GLU A 126 3.47 -0.71 -16.11
CA GLU A 126 4.83 -0.67 -15.59
C GLU A 126 4.89 0.01 -14.22
N ILE A 127 4.19 1.13 -14.02
CA ILE A 127 4.04 1.82 -12.72
C ILE A 127 3.40 0.88 -11.71
N ALA A 128 2.31 0.18 -12.07
CA ALA A 128 1.65 -0.77 -11.17
C ALA A 128 2.58 -1.93 -10.75
N MET A 129 3.40 -2.43 -11.67
CA MET A 129 4.44 -3.43 -11.37
C MET A 129 5.48 -2.88 -10.38
N LYS A 130 5.95 -1.64 -10.57
CA LYS A 130 6.89 -1.00 -9.64
C LYS A 130 6.27 -0.78 -8.26
N CYS A 131 5.01 -0.36 -8.20
CA CYS A 131 4.26 -0.26 -6.93
C CYS A 131 4.19 -1.60 -6.20
N TRP A 132 3.91 -2.69 -6.92
CA TRP A 132 3.91 -4.03 -6.32
C TRP A 132 5.29 -4.41 -5.75
N ILE A 133 6.38 -4.19 -6.50
CA ILE A 133 7.75 -4.41 -6.01
C ILE A 133 8.04 -3.58 -4.76
N CYS A 134 7.69 -2.30 -4.75
CA CYS A 134 7.84 -1.43 -3.57
C CYS A 134 7.12 -1.99 -2.34
N THR A 135 5.89 -2.49 -2.50
CA THR A 135 5.14 -3.06 -1.38
C THR A 135 5.65 -4.41 -0.90
N ASP A 136 6.25 -5.21 -1.79
CA ASP A 136 6.92 -6.45 -1.42
C ASP A 136 8.16 -6.17 -0.55
N LEU A 137 8.99 -5.22 -0.99
CA LEU A 137 10.14 -4.74 -0.22
C LEU A 137 9.71 -4.08 1.12
N LEU A 138 8.59 -3.35 1.13
CA LEU A 138 8.06 -2.73 2.35
C LEU A 138 7.58 -3.79 3.37
N GLN A 139 6.98 -4.89 2.91
CA GLN A 139 6.60 -5.99 3.80
C GLN A 139 7.85 -6.58 4.47
N ASP A 140 8.92 -6.79 3.71
CA ASP A 140 10.20 -7.24 4.25
C ASP A 140 10.79 -6.21 5.22
N ALA A 141 10.78 -4.92 4.87
CA ALA A 141 11.25 -3.86 5.77
C ALA A 141 10.51 -3.88 7.13
N ILE A 142 9.18 -4.04 7.12
CA ILE A 142 8.35 -4.13 8.33
C ILE A 142 8.68 -5.40 9.12
N LYS A 143 8.85 -6.53 8.44
CA LYS A 143 9.21 -7.81 9.07
C LYS A 143 10.56 -7.71 9.81
N TYR A 144 11.56 -7.05 9.22
CA TYR A 144 12.87 -6.91 9.83
C TYR A 144 12.99 -5.73 10.81
N LEU A 145 12.03 -4.81 10.84
CA LEU A 145 12.08 -3.59 11.67
C LEU A 145 12.46 -3.85 13.14
N PHE A 146 11.98 -4.95 13.72
CA PHE A 146 12.25 -5.34 15.11
C PHE A 146 13.17 -6.56 15.27
N LEU A 147 13.61 -7.16 14.16
CA LEU A 147 14.49 -8.35 14.16
C LEU A 147 15.93 -7.99 13.75
N ASP A 148 16.06 -7.11 12.76
CA ASP A 148 17.32 -6.67 12.15
C ASP A 148 17.10 -5.29 11.52
N PHE A 149 17.41 -4.25 12.32
CA PHE A 149 17.14 -2.87 11.92
C PHE A 149 17.98 -2.42 10.72
N GLU A 150 19.25 -2.85 10.65
CA GLU A 150 20.13 -2.52 9.52
C GLU A 150 19.56 -3.09 8.22
N LYS A 151 19.12 -4.35 8.25
CA LYS A 151 18.45 -4.98 7.11
C LYS A 151 17.13 -4.28 6.74
N SER A 152 16.33 -3.85 7.72
CA SER A 152 15.12 -3.05 7.46
C SER A 152 15.46 -1.77 6.69
N VAL A 153 16.53 -1.08 7.10
CA VAL A 153 17.03 0.13 6.42
C VAL A 153 17.51 -0.19 5.01
N GLU A 154 18.21 -1.29 4.78
CA GLU A 154 18.62 -1.70 3.42
C GLU A 154 17.43 -1.87 2.46
N TYR A 155 16.31 -2.41 2.92
CA TYR A 155 15.09 -2.50 2.13
C TYR A 155 14.53 -1.11 1.79
N THR A 156 14.61 -0.13 2.70
CA THR A 156 14.16 1.24 2.40
C THR A 156 14.95 1.88 1.25
N TYR A 157 16.27 1.65 1.18
CA TYR A 157 17.08 2.11 0.04
C TYR A 157 16.71 1.43 -1.27
N GLN A 158 16.30 0.16 -1.24
CA GLN A 158 15.80 -0.54 -2.42
C GLN A 158 14.45 0.03 -2.87
N ILE A 159 13.55 0.32 -1.93
CA ILE A 159 12.27 0.97 -2.20
C ILE A 159 12.49 2.33 -2.86
N ASP A 160 13.42 3.15 -2.36
CA ASP A 160 13.70 4.47 -2.93
C ASP A 160 14.10 4.38 -4.41
N LYS A 161 14.97 3.43 -4.78
CA LYS A 161 15.38 3.21 -6.17
C LYS A 161 14.19 2.84 -7.07
N VAL A 162 13.38 1.88 -6.65
CA VAL A 162 12.21 1.43 -7.43
C VAL A 162 11.16 2.54 -7.52
N ARG A 163 10.99 3.35 -6.47
CA ARG A 163 10.09 4.52 -6.46
C ARG A 163 10.57 5.60 -7.42
N GLU A 164 11.88 5.86 -7.50
CA GLU A 164 12.45 6.81 -8.46
C GLU A 164 12.15 6.36 -9.90
N GLU A 165 12.37 5.09 -10.23
CA GLU A 165 12.01 4.53 -11.54
C GLU A 165 10.51 4.66 -11.85
N ALA A 166 9.64 4.39 -10.86
CA ALA A 166 8.20 4.57 -11.02
C ALA A 166 7.80 6.03 -11.27
N ARG A 167 8.50 6.97 -10.62
CA ARG A 167 8.27 8.41 -10.77
C ARG A 167 8.71 8.89 -12.15
N ASP A 168 9.86 8.43 -12.65
CA ASP A 168 10.31 8.78 -13.99
C ASP A 168 9.28 8.33 -15.04
N LEU A 169 8.81 7.08 -14.93
CA LEU A 169 7.72 6.56 -15.78
C LEU A 169 6.42 7.38 -15.68
N GLN A 170 6.08 7.87 -14.48
CA GLN A 170 4.91 8.72 -14.28
C GLN A 170 5.06 10.06 -15.03
N PHE A 171 6.24 10.68 -14.98
CA PHE A 171 6.48 11.95 -15.68
C PHE A 171 6.57 11.77 -17.20
N ASP A 172 7.20 10.69 -17.67
CA ASP A 172 7.20 10.33 -19.09
C ASP A 172 5.77 10.11 -19.60
N LEU A 173 4.94 9.38 -18.85
CA LEU A 173 3.52 9.22 -19.16
C LEU A 173 2.78 10.56 -19.20
N LEU A 174 3.00 11.45 -18.23
CA LEU A 174 2.38 12.77 -18.24
C LEU A 174 2.81 13.60 -19.46
N GLU A 175 4.09 13.58 -19.83
CA GLU A 175 4.56 14.26 -21.04
C GLU A 175 3.83 13.74 -22.29
N ARG A 176 3.71 12.42 -22.44
CA ARG A 176 3.00 11.80 -23.56
C ARG A 176 1.52 12.15 -23.58
N LEU A 177 0.83 12.03 -22.45
CA LEU A 177 -0.61 12.31 -22.34
C LEU A 177 -0.96 13.74 -22.77
N PHE A 178 -0.12 14.72 -22.47
CA PHE A 178 -0.40 16.13 -22.78
C PHE A 178 0.06 16.58 -24.16
N ASN A 179 1.08 15.93 -24.73
CA ASN A 179 1.71 16.38 -25.98
C ASN A 179 1.38 15.50 -27.20
N GLU A 180 1.02 14.23 -27.01
CA GLU A 180 0.68 13.34 -28.12
C GLU A 180 -0.78 13.52 -28.55
N PRO A 181 -1.05 13.70 -29.85
CA PRO A 181 -2.40 13.99 -30.35
C PRO A 181 -3.35 12.78 -30.30
N GLU A 182 -2.85 11.59 -29.95
CA GLU A 182 -3.63 10.36 -29.90
C GLU A 182 -4.59 10.28 -28.70
N PHE A 183 -4.32 11.04 -27.63
CA PHE A 183 -5.13 11.03 -26.42
C PHE A 183 -6.23 12.08 -26.47
N THR A 184 -7.47 11.65 -26.24
CA THR A 184 -8.58 12.58 -26.04
C THR A 184 -8.51 13.25 -24.66
N PRO A 185 -9.11 14.44 -24.46
CA PRO A 185 -9.15 15.08 -23.14
C PRO A 185 -9.74 14.19 -22.03
N LYS A 186 -10.65 13.26 -22.37
CA LYS A 186 -11.22 12.28 -21.43
C LYS A 186 -10.18 11.24 -21.01
N GLU A 187 -9.39 10.75 -21.96
CA GLU A 187 -8.30 9.81 -21.70
C GLU A 187 -7.19 10.45 -20.87
N VAL A 188 -6.83 11.71 -21.15
CA VAL A 188 -5.85 12.46 -20.35
C VAL A 188 -6.29 12.56 -18.89
N ILE A 189 -7.56 12.95 -18.65
CA ILE A 189 -8.10 13.04 -17.29
C ILE A 189 -8.13 11.66 -16.61
N LEU A 190 -8.55 10.62 -17.35
CA LEU A 190 -8.66 9.26 -16.82
C LEU A 190 -7.28 8.71 -16.44
N PHE A 191 -6.30 8.75 -17.34
CA PHE A 191 -5.00 8.13 -17.12
C PHE A 191 -4.20 8.89 -16.06
N ARG A 192 -4.29 10.22 -16.02
CA ARG A 192 -3.72 11.04 -14.94
C ARG A 192 -4.30 10.71 -13.55
N ALA A 193 -5.55 10.26 -13.47
CA ALA A 193 -6.16 9.92 -12.19
C ALA A 193 -5.67 8.56 -11.64
N ILE A 194 -4.98 7.76 -12.45
CA ILE A 194 -4.50 6.41 -12.10
C ILE A 194 -2.98 6.39 -11.92
N SER A 195 -2.26 7.20 -12.72
CA SER A 195 -0.80 7.34 -12.69
C SER A 195 -0.31 8.26 -11.59
#